data_AF-A0A7G7BHX7-F1
#
_entry.id   AF-A0A7G7BHX7-F1
#
_cell.length_a   1.000
_cell.length_b   1.000
_cell.length_c   1.000
_cell.angle_alpha   90.00
_cell.angle_beta   90.00
_cell.angle_gamma   90.00
#
_symmetry.space_group_name_H-M   'P 1'
#
loop_
_entity.id
_entity.type
_entity.pdbx_description
1 polymer ?
#
loop_
_entity_poly.entity_id
_entity_poly.type
_entity_poly.pdbx_seq_one_letter_code
_entity_poly.pdbx_strand_id
1 'polypeptide(L)'
;MRLTFDNDWHATVLGDLLPITPRFSGNSVDIANYVDVKERERFLAATFGSQEWLWDTPDVLRFDSDSRKLTGAEFQLPGVSASAEDSARVSVLPAVRPGGLRADEVRDFRLEACEVLCRAPGDTVLTALRDLDVLDEPLEARVGIAPDVSLLVQRGIVVGWSLTDPARYLSQVFADPAPNPPSPATRRLLTECLDLITEPVIDDVMDGEPAALARLRAADQDLHAQHEDRPRADVLLALIANMVTDQAN
;
A
#
# COMPACT_ATOMS: atom_id res chain seq x y z
N MET A 1 20.12 8.32 9.53
CA MET A 1 18.97 9.18 9.92
C MET A 1 18.17 8.41 10.94
N ARG A 2 17.71 9.04 12.03
CA ARG A 2 16.85 8.39 13.03
C ARG A 2 15.41 8.77 12.73
N LEU A 3 14.53 7.77 12.70
CA LEU A 3 13.09 7.90 12.45
C LEU A 3 12.34 7.74 13.77
N THR A 4 11.21 8.44 13.87
CA THR A 4 10.24 8.34 14.95
C THR A 4 8.91 7.83 14.39
N PHE A 5 8.33 6.87 15.09
CA PHE A 5 7.03 6.26 14.86
C PHE A 5 6.13 6.56 16.06
N ASP A 6 4.86 6.16 16.02
CA ASP A 6 3.95 6.43 17.14
C ASP A 6 4.46 5.79 18.45
N ASN A 7 4.03 6.35 19.59
CA ASN A 7 4.49 5.99 20.94
C ASN A 7 6.00 6.21 21.18
N ASP A 8 6.58 7.24 20.55
CA ASP A 8 8.01 7.60 20.65
C ASP A 8 8.94 6.41 20.35
N TRP A 9 8.52 5.52 19.45
CA TRP A 9 9.34 4.40 19.03
C TRP A 9 10.30 4.84 17.93
N HIS A 10 11.54 4.32 17.94
CA HIS A 10 12.59 4.79 17.05
C HIS A 10 13.30 3.67 16.30
N ALA A 11 13.61 3.94 15.03
CA ALA A 11 14.55 3.15 14.25
C ALA A 11 15.56 4.04 13.54
N THR A 12 16.73 3.48 13.28
CA THR A 12 17.79 4.14 12.51
C THR A 12 17.84 3.58 11.09
N VAL A 13 17.86 4.46 10.09
CA VAL A 13 18.07 4.11 8.68
C VAL A 13 19.52 3.67 8.49
N LEU A 14 19.73 2.40 8.16
CA LEU A 14 21.03 1.74 8.03
C LEU A 14 20.98 0.62 6.97
N GLY A 15 22.08 0.47 6.23
CA GLY A 15 22.28 -0.65 5.30
C GLY A 15 21.38 -0.60 4.07
N ASP A 16 21.27 -1.74 3.40
CA ASP A 16 20.53 -1.87 2.15
C ASP A 16 19.03 -2.08 2.39
N LEU A 17 18.23 -1.75 1.38
CA LEU A 17 16.80 -2.05 1.34
C LEU A 17 16.55 -3.56 1.43
N LEU A 18 15.34 -3.94 1.83
CA LEU A 18 14.89 -5.33 1.80
C LEU A 18 14.89 -5.84 0.36
N PRO A 19 15.62 -6.92 0.02
CA PRO A 19 15.62 -7.49 -1.32
C PRO A 19 14.38 -8.37 -1.54
N ILE A 20 13.20 -7.86 -1.15
CA ILE A 20 11.92 -8.55 -1.22
C ILE A 20 11.05 -7.78 -2.20
N THR A 21 10.53 -8.46 -3.22
CA THR A 21 9.60 -7.86 -4.17
C THR A 21 8.27 -7.54 -3.47
N PRO A 22 7.76 -6.30 -3.52
CA PRO A 22 6.45 -5.98 -2.98
C PRO A 22 5.34 -6.79 -3.65
N ARG A 23 4.27 -7.05 -2.92
CA ARG A 23 3.02 -7.60 -3.42
C ARG A 23 1.92 -6.59 -3.16
N PHE A 24 1.17 -6.23 -4.18
CA PHE A 24 -0.02 -5.41 -4.05
C PHE A 24 -1.23 -6.32 -4.26
N SER A 25 -1.92 -6.65 -3.17
CA SER A 25 -3.02 -7.60 -3.17
C SER A 25 -4.16 -7.10 -2.32
N GLY A 26 -5.39 -7.23 -2.81
CA GLY A 26 -6.55 -6.65 -2.13
C GLY A 26 -6.32 -5.16 -1.84
N ASN A 27 -6.39 -4.79 -0.57
CA ASN A 27 -6.24 -3.42 -0.10
C ASN A 27 -4.90 -3.18 0.63
N SER A 28 -3.86 -4.01 0.39
CA SER A 28 -2.58 -3.86 1.08
C SER A 28 -1.35 -4.05 0.18
N VAL A 29 -0.25 -3.41 0.59
CA VAL A 29 1.08 -3.58 0.00
C VAL A 29 1.96 -4.35 0.98
N ASP A 30 2.26 -5.61 0.65
CA ASP A 30 3.06 -6.50 1.47
C ASP A 30 4.52 -6.57 1.00
N ILE A 31 5.45 -6.52 1.94
CA ILE A 31 6.87 -6.80 1.76
C ILE A 31 7.23 -7.95 2.69
N ALA A 32 7.01 -9.18 2.23
CA ALA A 32 7.35 -10.37 3.01
C ALA A 32 7.60 -11.59 2.13
N ASN A 33 8.37 -12.55 2.65
CA ASN A 33 8.72 -13.79 1.93
C ASN A 33 7.76 -14.97 2.22
N TYR A 34 6.77 -14.80 3.10
CA TYR A 34 5.85 -15.89 3.40
C TYR A 34 4.97 -16.20 2.18
N VAL A 35 4.73 -17.49 1.93
CA VAL A 35 3.94 -17.98 0.78
C VAL A 35 2.62 -18.65 1.18
N ASP A 36 2.32 -18.70 2.47
CA ASP A 36 1.01 -19.14 2.97
C ASP A 36 0.72 -18.55 4.36
N VAL A 37 -0.50 -18.79 4.83
CA VAL A 37 -0.98 -18.33 6.15
C VAL A 37 -0.11 -18.88 7.29
N LYS A 38 0.33 -20.14 7.22
CA LYS A 38 1.14 -20.76 8.29
C LYS A 38 2.53 -20.15 8.37
N GLU A 39 3.09 -19.73 7.23
CA GLU A 39 4.34 -18.98 7.17
C GLU A 39 4.16 -17.56 7.68
N ARG A 40 3.06 -16.88 7.34
CA ARG A 40 2.72 -15.57 7.91
C ARG A 40 2.63 -15.64 9.44
N GLU A 41 1.91 -16.63 9.98
CA GLU A 41 1.78 -16.84 11.42
C GLU A 41 3.14 -17.08 12.10
N ARG A 42 3.97 -17.95 11.53
CA ARG A 42 5.33 -18.19 12.03
C ARG A 42 6.21 -16.95 11.96
N PHE A 43 6.11 -16.19 10.87
CA PHE A 43 6.84 -14.94 10.68
C PHE A 43 6.44 -13.91 11.74
N LEU A 44 5.14 -13.72 11.97
CA LEU A 44 4.63 -12.82 13.00
C LEU A 44 5.08 -13.25 14.40
N ALA A 45 5.01 -14.55 14.71
CA ALA A 45 5.45 -15.08 16.00
C ALA A 45 6.97 -14.99 16.25
N ALA A 46 7.80 -15.00 15.19
CA ALA A 46 9.25 -14.93 15.28
C ALA A 46 9.82 -13.50 15.29
N THR A 47 9.00 -12.51 14.94
CA THR A 47 9.39 -11.10 14.83
C THR A 47 8.76 -10.26 15.94
N PHE A 48 9.15 -8.99 16.04
CA PHE A 48 8.48 -7.98 16.86
C PHE A 48 8.19 -6.73 16.01
N GLY A 49 7.34 -5.81 16.48
CA GLY A 49 7.07 -4.56 15.78
C GLY A 49 5.65 -4.07 15.94
N SER A 50 5.08 -3.43 14.91
CA SER A 50 3.66 -3.08 14.97
C SER A 50 2.77 -4.32 14.89
N GLN A 51 1.62 -4.26 15.57
CA GLN A 51 0.68 -5.37 15.74
C GLN A 51 -0.75 -4.89 15.50
N GLU A 52 -1.55 -5.74 14.86
CA GLU A 52 -3.00 -5.62 14.78
C GLU A 52 -3.60 -5.66 16.20
N TRP A 53 -4.56 -4.76 16.48
CA TRP A 53 -5.33 -4.75 17.72
C TRP A 53 -6.79 -5.08 17.40
N LEU A 54 -7.55 -5.54 18.40
CA LEU A 54 -8.96 -5.88 18.21
C LEU A 54 -9.70 -4.68 17.57
N TRP A 55 -10.34 -4.90 16.40
CA TRP A 55 -11.14 -3.93 15.63
C TRP A 55 -10.38 -2.92 14.75
N ASP A 56 -9.08 -3.10 14.52
CA ASP A 56 -8.31 -2.17 13.70
C ASP A 56 -7.18 -2.88 12.90
N THR A 57 -6.87 -2.35 11.72
CA THR A 57 -5.84 -2.88 10.80
C THR A 57 -4.77 -1.80 10.57
N PRO A 58 -3.76 -1.70 11.45
CA PRO A 58 -2.68 -0.71 11.32
C PRO A 58 -1.72 -1.08 10.18
N ASP A 59 -0.87 -0.12 9.81
CA ASP A 59 0.33 -0.42 9.03
C ASP A 59 1.31 -1.25 9.88
N VAL A 60 1.89 -2.28 9.27
CA VAL A 60 2.72 -3.27 9.93
C VAL A 60 4.19 -3.11 9.50
N LEU A 61 5.09 -3.01 10.47
CA LEU A 61 6.54 -3.14 10.30
C LEU A 61 7.03 -4.23 11.24
N ARG A 62 7.72 -5.23 10.70
CA ARG A 62 8.25 -6.37 11.46
C ARG A 62 9.77 -6.41 11.43
N PHE A 63 10.35 -6.58 12.60
CA PHE A 63 11.78 -6.61 12.84
C PHE A 63 12.20 -7.97 13.39
N ASP A 64 13.37 -8.44 12.96
CA ASP A 64 14.01 -9.62 13.52
C ASP A 64 14.50 -9.33 14.94
N SER A 65 14.14 -10.18 15.91
CA SER A 65 14.39 -9.95 17.34
C SER A 65 15.88 -9.89 17.70
N ASP A 66 16.72 -10.64 16.99
CA ASP A 66 18.16 -10.72 17.28
C ASP A 66 18.94 -9.57 16.66
N SER A 67 18.75 -9.34 15.36
CA SER A 67 19.49 -8.33 14.61
C SER A 67 18.88 -6.93 14.73
N ARG A 68 17.60 -6.86 15.10
CA ARG A 68 16.74 -5.67 15.10
C ARG A 68 16.54 -5.05 13.72
N LYS A 69 16.87 -5.78 12.65
CA LYS A 69 16.68 -5.30 11.27
C LYS A 69 15.24 -5.50 10.85
N LEU A 70 14.72 -4.56 10.06
CA LEU A 70 13.45 -4.74 9.35
C LEU A 70 13.57 -6.01 8.51
N THR A 71 12.52 -6.82 8.51
CA THR A 71 12.45 -8.07 7.74
C THR A 71 11.14 -8.21 6.97
N GLY A 72 10.14 -7.37 7.26
CA GLY A 72 8.95 -7.25 6.45
C GLY A 72 8.08 -6.07 6.85
N ALA A 73 7.14 -5.76 5.98
CA ALA A 73 6.16 -4.71 6.17
C ALA A 73 4.85 -5.07 5.47
N GLU A 74 3.75 -4.47 5.91
CA GLU A 74 2.44 -4.53 5.27
C GLU A 74 1.80 -3.15 5.45
N PHE A 75 1.37 -2.52 4.36
CA PHE A 75 0.77 -1.18 4.39
C PHE A 75 -0.65 -1.24 3.86
N GLN A 76 -1.60 -0.68 4.59
CA GLN A 76 -3.00 -0.63 4.20
C GLN A 76 -3.24 0.53 3.23
N LEU A 77 -4.00 0.26 2.18
CA LEU A 77 -4.45 1.27 1.24
C LEU A 77 -5.52 2.14 1.93
N PRO A 78 -5.35 3.46 1.97
CA PRO A 78 -6.36 4.34 2.53
C PRO A 78 -7.68 4.28 1.74
N GLY A 79 -8.80 4.34 2.46
CA GLY A 79 -10.14 4.34 1.85
C GLY A 79 -10.51 5.68 1.19
N VAL A 80 -9.83 6.78 1.54
CA VAL A 80 -10.14 8.11 1.02
C VAL A 80 -9.14 8.50 -0.06
N SER A 81 -9.61 8.82 -1.27
CA SER A 81 -8.76 9.40 -2.31
C SER A 81 -8.70 10.92 -2.16
N ALA A 82 -7.49 11.47 -2.17
CA ALA A 82 -7.28 12.91 -2.19
C ALA A 82 -7.82 13.53 -3.48
N SER A 83 -8.17 14.81 -3.41
CA SER A 83 -8.51 15.60 -4.59
C SER A 83 -7.34 15.65 -5.59
N ALA A 84 -7.62 15.98 -6.86
CA ALA A 84 -6.57 16.17 -7.85
C ALA A 84 -5.63 17.35 -7.51
N GLU A 85 -6.16 18.38 -6.85
CA GLU A 85 -5.38 19.53 -6.38
C GLU A 85 -4.42 19.11 -5.26
N ASP A 86 -4.90 18.34 -4.28
CA ASP A 86 -4.07 17.85 -3.18
C ASP A 86 -3.03 16.83 -3.66
N SER A 87 -3.44 15.91 -4.54
CA SER A 87 -2.51 14.97 -5.16
C SER A 87 -1.40 15.68 -5.94
N ALA A 88 -1.68 16.82 -6.57
CA ALA A 88 -0.67 17.60 -7.27
C ALA A 88 0.37 18.21 -6.33
N ARG A 89 0.02 18.52 -5.07
CA ARG A 89 0.94 19.05 -4.05
C ARG A 89 2.03 18.04 -3.64
N VAL A 90 1.77 16.74 -3.81
CA VAL A 90 2.75 15.65 -3.55
C VAL A 90 3.91 15.65 -4.55
N SER A 91 3.76 16.28 -5.72
CA SER A 91 4.67 16.15 -6.88
C SER A 91 6.14 16.54 -6.64
N VAL A 92 6.46 17.15 -5.50
CA VAL A 92 7.83 17.51 -5.09
C VAL A 92 8.33 16.55 -4.01
N LEU A 93 8.28 15.24 -4.27
CA LEU A 93 8.88 14.25 -3.36
C LEU A 93 10.42 14.35 -3.40
N PRO A 94 11.11 14.29 -2.25
CA PRO A 94 12.55 14.12 -2.20
C PRO A 94 13.00 12.87 -2.97
N ALA A 95 14.22 12.90 -3.50
CA ALA A 95 14.83 11.72 -4.12
C ALA A 95 14.89 10.55 -3.13
N VAL A 96 14.53 9.36 -3.61
CA VAL A 96 14.55 8.13 -2.81
C VAL A 96 15.98 7.84 -2.37
N ARG A 97 16.16 7.69 -1.06
CA ARG A 97 17.41 7.19 -0.47
C ARG A 97 17.18 5.75 -0.03
N PRO A 98 17.87 4.76 -0.60
CA PRO A 98 17.73 3.39 -0.14
C PRO A 98 18.19 3.30 1.31
N GLY A 99 17.48 2.51 2.11
CA GLY A 99 17.86 2.32 3.50
C GLY A 99 17.02 1.26 4.18
N GLY A 100 17.70 0.23 4.67
CA GLY A 100 17.12 -0.66 5.67
C GLY A 100 16.82 0.10 6.96
N LEU A 101 15.97 -0.48 7.80
CA LEU A 101 15.71 0.05 9.14
C LEU A 101 16.29 -0.90 10.19
N ARG A 102 16.82 -0.32 11.25
CA ARG A 102 17.20 -1.04 12.46
C ARG A 102 16.52 -0.42 13.67
N ALA A 103 15.74 -1.21 14.39
CA ALA A 103 15.08 -0.79 15.62
C ALA A 103 16.11 -0.46 16.71
N ASP A 104 15.87 0.64 17.44
CA ASP A 104 16.73 1.04 18.56
C ASP A 104 16.54 0.12 19.77
N GLU A 105 15.36 -0.47 19.93
CA GLU A 105 15.00 -1.40 21.01
C GLU A 105 14.07 -2.51 20.54
N VAL A 106 14.04 -3.63 21.27
CA VAL A 106 13.09 -4.73 21.04
C VAL A 106 11.84 -4.45 21.86
N ARG A 107 10.90 -3.73 21.25
CA ARG A 107 9.63 -3.35 21.84
C ARG A 107 8.60 -3.25 20.73
N ASP A 108 7.43 -3.85 20.96
CA ASP A 108 6.29 -3.65 20.07
C ASP A 108 5.85 -2.19 20.12
N PHE A 109 5.29 -1.71 19.01
CA PHE A 109 4.80 -0.35 18.87
C PHE A 109 3.52 -0.35 18.05
N ARG A 110 3.00 0.84 17.77
CA ARG A 110 1.86 1.02 16.87
C ARG A 110 2.29 1.95 15.76
N LEU A 111 1.83 1.66 14.55
CA LEU A 111 1.97 2.54 13.42
C LEU A 111 0.56 2.72 12.87
N GLU A 112 -0.01 3.90 13.05
CA GLU A 112 -1.34 4.18 12.51
C GLU A 112 -1.33 4.00 10.99
N ALA A 113 -2.43 3.43 10.46
CA ALA A 113 -2.63 3.38 9.02
C ALA A 113 -2.75 4.80 8.46
N CYS A 114 -2.39 4.98 7.20
CA CYS A 114 -2.61 6.23 6.49
C CYS A 114 -4.10 6.43 6.18
N GLU A 115 -4.61 7.66 6.31
CA GLU A 115 -6.02 7.95 6.09
C GLU A 115 -6.32 8.42 4.66
N VAL A 116 -5.32 8.96 3.95
CA VAL A 116 -5.53 9.59 2.63
C VAL A 116 -4.58 9.06 1.58
N LEU A 117 -5.13 8.68 0.43
CA LEU A 117 -4.42 8.21 -0.76
C LEU A 117 -4.30 9.33 -1.79
N CYS A 118 -3.08 9.81 -2.02
CA CYS A 118 -2.72 10.69 -3.13
C CYS A 118 -2.25 9.88 -4.34
N ARG A 119 -2.77 10.19 -5.52
CA ARG A 119 -2.55 9.41 -6.74
C ARG A 119 -1.88 10.27 -7.81
N ALA A 120 -0.71 9.85 -8.27
CA ALA A 120 -0.08 10.47 -9.43
C ALA A 120 -0.89 10.15 -10.70
N PRO A 121 -0.86 11.00 -11.75
CA PRO A 121 -1.57 10.74 -13.00
C PRO A 121 -1.28 9.34 -13.57
N GLY A 122 -2.34 8.58 -13.86
CA GLY A 122 -2.24 7.21 -14.37
C GLY A 122 -1.76 6.19 -13.34
N ASP A 123 -1.85 6.53 -12.05
CA ASP A 123 -1.46 5.70 -10.91
C ASP A 123 -0.03 5.17 -11.01
N THR A 124 0.87 5.99 -11.54
CA THR A 124 2.30 5.62 -11.62
C THR A 124 2.97 5.62 -10.26
N VAL A 125 2.38 6.32 -9.28
CA VAL A 125 2.80 6.33 -7.88
C VAL A 125 1.54 6.45 -7.02
N LEU A 126 1.41 5.56 -6.04
CA LEU A 126 0.48 5.70 -4.93
C LEU A 126 1.24 6.28 -3.75
N THR A 127 0.70 7.33 -3.13
CA THR A 127 1.26 7.94 -1.92
C THR A 127 0.18 7.99 -0.86
N ALA A 128 0.34 7.18 0.19
CA ALA A 128 -0.54 7.20 1.34
C ALA A 128 0.06 8.13 2.40
N LEU A 129 -0.78 8.99 2.98
CA LEU A 129 -0.42 9.96 4.01
C LEU A 129 -1.29 9.77 5.23
N ARG A 130 -0.73 10.06 6.40
CA ARG A 130 -1.48 10.08 7.66
C ARG A 130 -2.72 10.96 7.55
N ASP A 131 -2.56 12.15 7.00
CA ASP A 131 -3.61 13.13 6.75
C ASP A 131 -3.13 14.15 5.67
N LEU A 132 -4.00 15.07 5.27
CA LEU A 132 -3.64 16.12 4.29
C LEU A 132 -2.80 17.25 4.87
N ASP A 133 -2.78 17.45 6.20
CA ASP A 133 -2.01 18.51 6.85
C ASP A 133 -0.50 18.27 6.66
N VAL A 134 -0.08 17.02 6.42
CA VAL A 134 1.29 16.65 6.01
C VAL A 134 1.75 17.46 4.79
N LEU A 135 0.84 17.86 3.89
CA LEU A 135 1.15 18.60 2.66
C LEU A 135 1.37 20.10 2.89
N ASP A 136 1.16 20.61 4.10
CA ASP A 136 1.40 22.02 4.43
C ASP A 136 2.88 22.34 4.63
N GLU A 137 3.70 21.30 4.81
CA GLU A 137 5.14 21.40 4.98
C GLU A 137 5.89 20.45 4.04
N PRO A 138 7.10 20.81 3.57
CA PRO A 138 7.87 19.93 2.70
C PRO A 138 8.30 18.66 3.43
N LEU A 139 8.28 17.54 2.71
CA LEU A 139 8.87 16.29 3.19
C LEU A 139 10.40 16.44 3.29
N GLU A 140 10.95 15.97 4.40
CA GLU A 140 12.39 16.02 4.68
C GLU A 140 13.14 14.92 3.92
N ALA A 141 12.56 13.73 3.86
CA ALA A 141 13.19 12.57 3.24
C ALA A 141 12.17 11.55 2.71
N ARG A 142 12.65 10.74 1.75
CA ARG A 142 11.97 9.55 1.22
C ARG A 142 12.92 8.36 1.35
N VAL A 143 12.61 7.40 2.22
CA VAL A 143 13.46 6.25 2.55
C VAL A 143 12.95 5.01 1.84
N GLY A 144 13.70 4.50 0.86
CA GLY A 144 13.36 3.28 0.14
C GLY A 144 13.67 2.04 0.98
N ILE A 145 12.63 1.37 1.49
CA ILE A 145 12.76 0.20 2.37
C ILE A 145 12.70 -1.14 1.61
N ALA A 146 12.16 -1.14 0.40
CA ALA A 146 12.10 -2.27 -0.54
C ALA A 146 12.10 -1.71 -1.98
N PRO A 147 12.20 -2.54 -3.04
CA PRO A 147 12.04 -2.09 -4.42
C PRO A 147 10.74 -1.30 -4.58
N ASP A 148 10.83 -0.07 -5.09
CA ASP A 148 9.70 0.83 -5.37
C ASP A 148 8.79 1.22 -4.20
N VAL A 149 9.03 0.71 -2.98
CA VAL A 149 8.33 1.11 -1.75
C VAL A 149 9.22 2.01 -0.90
N SER A 150 8.68 3.14 -0.47
CA SER A 150 9.39 4.09 0.38
C SER A 150 8.54 4.62 1.51
N LEU A 151 9.17 4.91 2.66
CA LEU A 151 8.59 5.69 3.74
C LEU A 151 8.81 7.18 3.50
N LEU A 152 7.80 7.98 3.85
CA LEU A 152 7.83 9.44 3.77
C LEU A 152 8.09 10.02 5.16
N VAL A 153 9.03 10.95 5.25
CA VAL A 153 9.52 11.47 6.53
C VAL A 153 9.42 12.98 6.56
N GLN A 154 8.85 13.50 7.65
CA GLN A 154 8.77 14.92 7.95
C GLN A 154 9.18 15.15 9.40
N ARG A 155 10.19 16.01 9.62
CA ARG A 155 10.73 16.31 10.96
C ARG A 155 11.16 15.04 11.72
N GLY A 156 11.76 14.10 11.01
CA GLY A 156 12.12 12.78 11.53
C GLY A 156 10.96 11.82 11.83
N ILE A 157 9.70 12.21 11.65
CA ILE A 157 8.51 11.36 11.86
C ILE A 157 8.12 10.70 10.54
N VAL A 158 7.74 9.42 10.58
CA VAL A 158 7.13 8.75 9.42
C VAL A 158 5.68 9.21 9.27
N VAL A 159 5.37 9.85 8.15
CA VAL A 159 4.06 10.49 7.87
C VAL A 159 3.29 9.80 6.75
N GLY A 160 3.86 8.75 6.17
CA GLY A 160 3.23 7.99 5.10
C GLY A 160 4.17 7.06 4.38
N TRP A 161 3.68 6.49 3.29
CA TRP A 161 4.43 5.59 2.42
C TRP A 161 4.07 5.84 0.95
N SER A 162 4.91 5.35 0.05
CA SER A 162 4.67 5.42 -1.39
C SER A 162 5.03 4.12 -2.08
N LEU A 163 4.24 3.71 -3.07
CA LEU A 163 4.50 2.61 -3.99
C LEU A 163 4.62 3.16 -5.41
N THR A 164 5.78 2.94 -6.04
CA THR A 164 6.02 3.31 -7.44
C THR A 164 5.61 2.14 -8.34
N ASP A 165 4.95 2.44 -9.46
CA ASP A 165 4.43 1.46 -10.42
C ASP A 165 3.58 0.33 -9.80
N PRO A 166 2.49 0.65 -9.08
CA PRO A 166 1.64 -0.34 -8.38
C PRO A 166 1.16 -1.48 -9.28
N ALA A 167 0.86 -1.22 -10.55
CA ALA A 167 0.42 -2.23 -11.51
C ALA A 167 1.45 -3.37 -11.68
N ARG A 168 2.74 -3.08 -11.52
CA ARG A 168 3.81 -4.10 -11.58
C ARG A 168 3.66 -5.14 -10.47
N TYR A 169 3.20 -4.71 -9.31
CA TYR A 169 3.16 -5.46 -8.07
C TYR A 169 1.83 -6.16 -7.79
N LEU A 170 0.83 -5.99 -8.67
CA LEU A 170 -0.44 -6.73 -8.56
C LEU A 170 -0.20 -8.23 -8.53
N SER A 171 -0.62 -8.85 -7.42
CA SER A 171 -0.50 -10.29 -7.18
C SER A 171 -1.59 -10.80 -6.26
N GLN A 172 -1.75 -12.12 -6.19
CA GLN A 172 -2.54 -12.74 -5.11
C GLN A 172 -1.77 -12.67 -3.79
N VAL A 173 -2.49 -12.76 -2.66
CA VAL A 173 -2.01 -12.52 -1.27
C VAL A 173 -0.72 -13.28 -0.88
N PHE A 174 -0.38 -14.37 -1.59
CA PHE A 174 0.84 -15.14 -1.34
C PHE A 174 1.64 -15.50 -2.60
N ALA A 175 1.26 -14.95 -3.75
CA ALA A 175 1.94 -15.22 -5.01
C ALA A 175 2.90 -14.08 -5.33
N ASP A 176 4.03 -14.41 -5.94
CA ASP A 176 4.91 -13.39 -6.49
C ASP A 176 4.22 -12.66 -7.66
N PRO A 177 4.44 -11.34 -7.82
CA PRO A 177 3.92 -10.61 -8.96
C PRO A 177 4.50 -11.13 -10.27
N ALA A 178 3.72 -11.02 -11.35
CA ALA A 178 4.16 -11.46 -12.67
C ALA A 178 5.42 -10.67 -13.11
N PRO A 179 6.46 -11.34 -13.63
CA PRO A 179 7.75 -10.69 -13.94
C PRO A 179 7.67 -9.77 -15.17
N ASN A 180 6.68 -9.98 -16.05
CA ASN A 180 6.47 -9.18 -17.25
C ASN A 180 5.88 -7.81 -16.89
N PRO A 181 6.23 -6.75 -17.65
CA PRO A 181 5.64 -5.43 -17.44
C PRO A 181 4.12 -5.47 -17.59
N PRO A 182 3.36 -4.67 -16.83
CA PRO A 182 1.91 -4.63 -16.93
C PRO A 182 1.47 -4.07 -18.28
N SER A 183 0.38 -4.62 -18.83
CA SER A 183 -0.19 -4.12 -20.07
C SER A 183 -0.79 -2.70 -19.89
N PRO A 184 -0.90 -1.88 -20.94
CA PRO A 184 -1.62 -0.61 -20.86
C PRO A 184 -3.07 -0.76 -20.41
N ALA A 185 -3.74 -1.86 -20.79
CA ALA A 185 -5.10 -2.17 -20.37
C ALA A 185 -5.18 -2.42 -18.86
N THR A 186 -4.24 -3.19 -18.30
CA THR A 186 -4.11 -3.42 -16.85
C THR A 186 -3.91 -2.12 -16.09
N ARG A 187 -3.07 -1.21 -16.59
CA ARG A 187 -2.84 0.10 -15.94
C ARG A 187 -4.12 0.93 -15.89
N ARG A 188 -4.85 1.00 -17.01
CA ARG A 188 -6.15 1.69 -17.08
C ARG A 188 -7.18 1.06 -16.12
N LEU A 189 -7.28 -0.27 -16.09
CA LEU A 189 -8.24 -0.95 -15.23
C LEU A 189 -7.87 -0.86 -13.75
N LEU A 190 -6.58 -0.80 -13.40
CA LEU A 190 -6.17 -0.50 -12.03
C LEU A 190 -6.69 0.88 -11.61
N THR A 191 -6.57 1.90 -12.46
CA THR A 191 -7.12 3.24 -12.18
C THR A 191 -8.61 3.20 -11.90
N GLU A 192 -9.38 2.51 -12.73
CA GLU A 192 -10.84 2.38 -12.53
C GLU A 192 -11.18 1.60 -11.26
N CYS A 193 -10.44 0.52 -10.95
CA CYS A 193 -10.66 -0.24 -9.73
C CYS A 193 -10.36 0.59 -8.48
N LEU A 194 -9.26 1.35 -8.48
CA LEU A 194 -8.90 2.24 -7.37
C LEU A 194 -9.97 3.32 -7.15
N ASP A 195 -10.53 3.89 -8.21
CA ASP A 195 -11.67 4.81 -8.08
C ASP A 195 -12.84 4.11 -7.36
N LEU A 196 -13.22 2.91 -7.81
CA LEU A 196 -14.39 2.19 -7.29
C LEU A 196 -14.25 1.76 -5.81
N ILE A 197 -13.02 1.54 -5.32
CA ILE A 197 -12.76 1.12 -3.92
C ILE A 197 -12.42 2.27 -2.98
N THR A 198 -12.41 3.52 -3.45
CA THR A 198 -12.09 4.69 -2.61
C THR A 198 -13.19 5.74 -2.65
N GLU A 199 -13.27 6.53 -1.59
CA GLU A 199 -14.13 7.71 -1.57
C GLU A 199 -13.67 8.73 -2.63
N PRO A 200 -14.62 9.42 -3.29
CA PRO A 200 -16.08 9.40 -3.01
C PRO A 200 -16.86 8.31 -3.75
N VAL A 201 -16.28 7.60 -4.72
CA VAL A 201 -17.05 6.73 -5.63
C VAL A 201 -17.55 5.47 -4.91
N ILE A 202 -16.81 4.97 -3.93
CA ILE A 202 -17.27 3.82 -3.13
C ILE A 202 -18.59 4.12 -2.42
N ASP A 203 -18.82 5.35 -1.94
CA ASP A 203 -20.08 5.73 -1.29
C ASP A 203 -21.24 5.67 -2.27
N ASP A 204 -21.06 6.21 -3.49
CA ASP A 204 -22.07 6.12 -4.55
C ASP A 204 -22.37 4.65 -4.93
N VAL A 205 -21.35 3.78 -4.92
CA VAL A 205 -21.54 2.32 -5.14
C VAL A 205 -22.36 1.70 -4.01
N MET A 206 -22.04 2.04 -2.75
CA MET A 206 -22.73 1.53 -1.57
C MET A 206 -24.17 2.02 -1.46
N ASP A 207 -24.42 3.27 -1.86
CA ASP A 207 -25.76 3.88 -1.94
C ASP A 207 -26.57 3.38 -3.15
N GLY A 208 -25.94 2.62 -4.05
CA GLY A 208 -26.60 2.01 -5.21
C GLY A 208 -26.87 3.00 -6.34
N GLU A 209 -26.09 4.08 -6.43
CA GLU A 209 -26.27 5.12 -7.44
C GLU A 209 -26.13 4.52 -8.85
N PRO A 210 -27.10 4.74 -9.75
CA PRO A 210 -27.14 4.04 -11.03
C PRO A 210 -25.88 4.23 -11.90
N ALA A 211 -25.26 5.41 -11.83
CA ALA A 211 -24.06 5.72 -12.58
C ALA A 211 -22.83 4.98 -12.03
N ALA A 212 -22.68 4.90 -10.70
CA ALA A 212 -21.58 4.19 -10.05
C ALA A 212 -21.70 2.68 -10.27
N LEU A 213 -22.91 2.12 -10.16
CA LEU A 213 -23.15 0.72 -10.47
C LEU A 213 -22.92 0.38 -11.95
N ALA A 214 -23.25 1.29 -12.87
CA ALA A 214 -22.93 1.11 -14.28
C ALA A 214 -21.41 1.09 -14.52
N ARG A 215 -20.64 1.94 -13.83
CA ARG A 215 -19.17 1.92 -13.86
C ARG A 215 -18.61 0.61 -13.31
N LEU A 216 -19.07 0.17 -12.13
CA LEU A 216 -18.63 -1.09 -11.53
C LEU A 216 -18.86 -2.28 -12.47
N ARG A 217 -20.06 -2.38 -13.06
CA ARG A 217 -20.39 -3.46 -14.03
C ARG A 217 -19.55 -3.38 -15.30
N ALA A 218 -19.27 -2.17 -15.80
CA ALA A 218 -18.42 -2.00 -16.97
C ALA A 218 -16.96 -2.42 -16.67
N ALA A 219 -16.43 -2.05 -15.51
CA ALA A 219 -15.10 -2.47 -15.06
C ALA A 219 -15.00 -4.00 -14.92
N ASP A 220 -16.00 -4.64 -14.29
CA ASP A 220 -16.11 -6.09 -14.18
C ASP A 220 -16.13 -6.79 -15.56
N GLN A 221 -16.94 -6.28 -16.49
CA GLN A 221 -17.00 -6.81 -17.86
C GLN A 221 -15.68 -6.65 -18.62
N ASP A 222 -15.04 -5.48 -18.54
CA ASP A 222 -13.75 -5.23 -19.18
C ASP A 222 -12.66 -6.16 -18.62
N LEU A 223 -12.64 -6.37 -17.30
CA LEU A 223 -11.72 -7.29 -16.63
C LEU A 223 -11.97 -8.75 -17.04
N HIS A 224 -13.22 -9.17 -17.18
CA HIS A 224 -13.56 -10.49 -17.68
C HIS A 224 -13.16 -10.69 -19.15
N ALA A 225 -13.32 -9.67 -19.99
CA ALA A 225 -12.95 -9.71 -21.40
C ALA A 225 -11.43 -9.61 -21.63
N GLN A 226 -10.66 -9.13 -20.64
CA GLN A 226 -9.21 -9.00 -20.77
C GLN A 226 -8.51 -10.36 -20.74
N HIS A 227 -7.92 -10.72 -21.89
CA HIS A 227 -7.09 -11.92 -22.04
C HIS A 227 -5.59 -11.65 -21.84
N GLU A 228 -5.13 -10.44 -22.17
CA GLU A 228 -3.75 -10.02 -21.94
C GLU A 228 -3.50 -9.80 -20.46
N ASP A 229 -2.31 -10.17 -19.97
CA ASP A 229 -1.93 -9.92 -18.56
C ASP A 229 -2.97 -10.48 -17.55
N ARG A 230 -3.58 -11.61 -17.93
CA ARG A 230 -4.68 -12.26 -17.21
C ARG A 230 -4.43 -12.42 -15.70
N PRO A 231 -3.22 -12.80 -15.22
CA PRO A 231 -2.96 -12.91 -13.79
C PRO A 231 -3.24 -11.62 -13.01
N ARG A 232 -2.93 -10.45 -13.58
CA ARG A 232 -3.22 -9.16 -12.93
C ARG A 232 -4.69 -8.78 -13.05
N ALA A 233 -5.33 -9.09 -14.18
CA ALA A 233 -6.77 -8.89 -14.33
C ALA A 233 -7.57 -9.72 -13.30
N ASP A 234 -7.15 -10.96 -13.00
CA ASP A 234 -7.78 -11.79 -11.97
C ASP A 234 -7.61 -11.21 -10.55
N VAL A 235 -6.47 -10.56 -10.28
CA VAL A 235 -6.26 -9.84 -9.00
C VAL A 235 -7.19 -8.63 -8.89
N LEU A 236 -7.33 -7.85 -9.97
CA LEU A 236 -8.26 -6.72 -10.01
C LEU A 236 -9.73 -7.16 -9.92
N LEU A 237 -10.10 -8.30 -10.51
CA LEU A 237 -11.43 -8.90 -10.31
C LEU A 237 -11.67 -9.23 -8.83
N ALA A 238 -10.71 -9.86 -8.17
CA ALA A 238 -10.81 -10.18 -6.75
C ALA A 238 -10.95 -8.92 -5.88
N LEU A 239 -10.30 -7.82 -6.26
CA LEU A 239 -10.38 -6.53 -5.57
C LEU A 239 -11.81 -5.97 -5.57
N ILE A 240 -12.51 -6.05 -6.70
CA ILE A 240 -13.87 -5.50 -6.83
C ILE A 240 -14.99 -6.52 -6.53
N ALA A 241 -14.66 -7.80 -6.38
CA ALA A 241 -15.65 -8.89 -6.25
C ALA A 241 -16.60 -8.74 -5.05
N ASN A 242 -16.09 -8.22 -3.92
CA ASN A 242 -16.92 -8.01 -2.72
C ASN A 242 -17.98 -6.94 -2.96
N MET A 243 -17.65 -5.87 -3.71
CA MET A 243 -18.61 -4.82 -4.07
C MET A 243 -19.68 -5.32 -5.04
N VAL A 244 -19.33 -6.26 -5.93
CA VAL A 244 -20.29 -6.86 -6.87
C VAL A 244 -21.25 -7.83 -6.17
N THR A 245 -20.77 -8.57 -5.18
CA THR A 245 -21.54 -9.60 -4.47
C THR A 245 -22.60 -8.98 -3.54
N ASP A 246 -22.29 -7.87 -2.89
CA ASP A 246 -23.25 -7.16 -2.01
C ASP A 246 -24.41 -6.54 -2.79
N GLN A 247 -24.23 -6.28 -4.10
CA GLN A 247 -25.28 -5.75 -4.99
C GLN A 247 -26.21 -6.83 -5.58
N ALA A 248 -25.86 -8.10 -5.43
CA ALA A 248 -26.66 -9.23 -5.92
C ALA A 248 -27.64 -9.79 -4.86
N ASN A 249 -27.58 -9.27 -3.63
CA ASN A 249 -28.46 -9.59 -2.50
C ASN A 249 -29.49 -8.48 -2.25
#